data_AF-A0A7X8B574-F1
#
_entry.id   AF-A0A7X8B574-F1
#
_cell.length_a   1.000
_cell.length_b   1.000
_cell.length_c   1.000
_cell.angle_alpha   90.00
_cell.angle_beta   90.00
_cell.angle_gamma   90.00
#
_symmetry.space_group_name_H-M   'P 1'
#
loop_
_entity.id
_entity.type
_entity.pdbx_description
1 polymer ?
#
loop_
_entity_poly.entity_id
_entity_poly.type
_entity_poly.pdbx_seq_one_letter_code
_entity_poly.pdbx_strand_id
1 'polypeptide(L)'
;MNHRTVAVVFVPLVCLFCLVSLVSLVLPIGAKAAGKEETIAGFVVKTEKGYVIEADDGNYLVKGKDVSKMVGKMVEATGIIRENPSGDTIEVKSLEEIQE
;
A
#
# COMPACT_ATOMS: atom_id res chain seq x y z
N MET A 1 27.62 -20.05 55.99
CA MET A 1 27.20 -19.09 54.94
C MET A 1 25.93 -19.65 54.30
N ASN A 2 24.80 -18.97 54.51
CA ASN A 2 23.46 -19.58 54.43
C ASN A 2 22.98 -19.71 52.97
N HIS A 3 23.11 -20.89 52.38
CA HIS A 3 22.67 -21.24 51.02
C HIS A 3 21.13 -21.19 50.80
N ARG A 4 20.33 -20.98 51.85
CA ARG A 4 18.86 -21.04 51.78
C ARG A 4 18.22 -19.72 51.34
N THR A 5 18.93 -18.60 51.41
CA THR A 5 18.38 -17.27 51.10
C THR A 5 18.48 -16.90 49.62
N VAL A 6 19.46 -17.46 48.90
CA VAL A 6 19.71 -17.13 47.47
C VAL A 6 18.62 -17.69 46.57
N ALA A 7 18.03 -18.84 46.89
CA ALA A 7 17.00 -19.50 46.08
C ALA A 7 15.65 -18.74 46.11
N VAL A 8 15.32 -18.06 47.21
CA VAL A 8 14.02 -17.39 47.38
C VAL A 8 13.95 -16.06 46.63
N VAL A 9 15.10 -15.40 46.43
CA VAL A 9 15.18 -14.09 45.74
C VAL A 9 15.35 -14.24 44.23
N PHE A 10 15.92 -15.36 43.76
CA PHE A 10 16.15 -15.62 42.33
C PHE A 10 14.88 -16.03 41.56
N VAL A 11 13.96 -16.74 42.22
CA VAL A 11 12.72 -17.26 41.62
C VAL A 11 11.73 -16.15 41.18
N PRO A 12 11.45 -15.09 41.96
CA PRO A 12 10.52 -14.04 41.51
C PRO A 12 11.15 -13.08 40.48
N LEU A 13 12.49 -12.95 40.45
CA LEU A 13 13.20 -12.08 39.51
C LEU A 13 13.17 -12.65 38.07
N VAL A 14 13.22 -13.97 37.92
CA VAL A 14 13.15 -14.66 36.62
C VAL A 14 11.71 -14.67 36.08
N CYS A 15 10.69 -14.84 36.95
CA CYS A 15 9.29 -14.78 36.54
C CYS A 15 8.85 -13.39 36.04
N LEU A 16 9.39 -12.31 36.61
CA LEU A 16 9.08 -10.95 36.17
C LEU A 16 9.73 -10.60 34.83
N PHE A 17 10.85 -11.25 34.49
CA PHE A 17 11.54 -11.05 33.21
C PHE A 17 10.84 -11.77 32.03
N CYS A 18 10.18 -12.91 32.29
CA CYS A 18 9.42 -13.67 31.29
C CYS A 18 8.14 -12.97 30.80
N LEU A 19 7.53 -12.10 31.62
CA LEU A 19 6.31 -11.37 31.22
C LEU A 19 6.61 -10.16 30.32
N VAL A 20 7.82 -9.61 30.38
CA VAL A 20 8.24 -8.46 29.54
C VAL A 20 8.57 -8.89 28.10
N SER A 21 8.89 -10.17 27.87
CA SER A 21 9.25 -10.70 26.54
C SER A 21 8.06 -10.81 25.57
N LEU A 22 6.82 -10.73 26.06
CA LEU A 22 5.61 -10.82 25.23
C LEU A 22 5.12 -9.46 24.71
N VAL A 23 5.63 -8.33 25.24
CA VAL A 23 5.25 -6.97 24.85
C VAL A 23 6.32 -6.35 23.93
N SER A 24 6.88 -7.13 23.01
CA SER A 24 7.75 -6.61 21.94
C SER A 24 7.16 -6.75 20.55
N LEU A 25 5.85 -7.06 20.46
CA LEU A 25 5.10 -7.00 19.20
C LEU A 25 4.73 -5.54 18.87
N VAL A 26 5.76 -4.72 18.69
CA VAL A 26 5.79 -3.34 18.22
C VAL A 26 6.50 -3.46 16.86
N LEU A 27 5.96 -3.24 15.67
CA LEU A 27 4.75 -2.65 15.11
C LEU A 27 4.54 -3.33 13.75
N PRO A 28 3.33 -3.37 13.15
CA PRO A 28 3.28 -3.42 11.71
C PRO A 28 3.84 -2.08 11.22
N ILE A 29 5.11 -2.06 10.81
CA ILE A 29 5.61 -0.98 9.95
C ILE A 29 4.81 -1.14 8.67
N GLY A 30 3.67 -0.46 8.62
CA GLY A 30 2.95 -0.21 7.41
C GLY A 30 3.88 0.61 6.55
N ALA A 31 4.71 -0.07 5.77
CA ALA A 31 5.28 0.48 4.57
C ALA A 31 4.07 0.91 3.74
N LYS A 32 3.67 2.17 3.87
CA LYS A 32 2.86 2.80 2.84
C LYS A 32 3.74 2.67 1.61
N ALA A 33 3.38 1.75 0.72
CA ALA A 33 4.00 1.64 -0.59
C ALA A 33 4.11 3.07 -1.11
N ALA A 34 5.34 3.55 -1.22
CA ALA A 34 5.63 4.87 -1.71
C ALA A 34 5.21 4.82 -3.17
N GLY A 35 3.99 5.28 -3.44
CA GLY A 35 3.47 5.25 -4.79
C GLY A 35 4.41 6.06 -5.68
N LYS A 36 4.80 5.47 -6.81
CA LYS A 36 5.72 6.11 -7.73
C LYS A 36 4.92 7.04 -8.64
N GLU A 37 5.39 8.28 -8.80
CA GLU A 37 4.80 9.19 -9.76
C GLU A 37 5.27 8.79 -11.16
N GLU A 38 4.34 8.41 -12.00
CA GLU A 38 4.59 7.90 -13.34
C GLU A 38 3.55 8.45 -14.32
N THR A 39 3.93 8.45 -15.59
CA THR A 39 3.08 8.81 -16.70
C THR A 39 2.82 7.56 -17.53
N ILE A 40 1.55 7.24 -17.74
CA ILE A 40 1.11 6.09 -18.54
C ILE A 40 0.24 6.58 -19.70
N ALA A 41 0.32 5.89 -20.82
CA ALA A 41 -0.54 6.12 -21.98
C ALA A 41 -1.42 4.88 -22.21
N GLY A 42 -2.72 5.08 -22.40
CA GLY A 42 -3.65 3.97 -22.55
C GLY A 42 -5.08 4.38 -22.85
N PHE A 43 -5.95 3.39 -23.03
CA PHE A 43 -7.37 3.61 -23.27
C PHE A 43 -8.16 3.63 -21.98
N VAL A 44 -9.08 4.60 -21.83
CA VAL A 44 -9.99 4.60 -20.68
C VAL A 44 -11.16 3.67 -20.94
N VAL A 45 -11.35 2.69 -20.07
CA VAL A 45 -12.44 1.70 -20.15
C VAL A 45 -13.27 1.74 -18.87
N LYS A 46 -14.59 1.60 -19.00
CA LYS A 46 -15.49 1.48 -17.86
C LYS A 46 -15.68 0.01 -17.50
N THR A 47 -15.36 -0.34 -16.26
CA THR A 47 -15.53 -1.69 -15.70
C THR A 47 -16.52 -1.67 -14.53
N GLU A 48 -16.88 -2.84 -14.01
CA GLU A 48 -17.72 -2.96 -12.80
C GLU A 48 -17.06 -2.32 -11.56
N LYS A 49 -15.72 -2.30 -11.50
CA LYS A 49 -14.95 -1.73 -10.37
C LYS A 49 -14.73 -0.22 -10.48
N GLY A 50 -15.11 0.40 -11.59
CA GLY A 50 -14.86 1.81 -11.91
C GLY A 50 -14.16 1.99 -13.25
N TYR A 51 -13.52 3.14 -13.44
CA TYR A 51 -12.76 3.44 -14.65
C TYR A 51 -11.33 2.91 -14.56
N VAL A 52 -10.88 2.24 -15.62
CA VAL A 52 -9.54 1.67 -15.74
C VAL A 52 -8.86 2.28 -16.95
N ILE A 53 -7.55 2.54 -16.85
CA ILE A 53 -6.70 2.86 -17.99
C ILE A 53 -5.98 1.57 -18.37
N GLU A 54 -6.29 1.06 -19.56
CA GLU A 54 -5.59 -0.08 -20.16
C GLU A 54 -4.39 0.46 -20.93
N ALA A 55 -3.21 0.31 -20.34
CA ALA A 55 -1.93 0.72 -20.90
C ALA A 55 -1.10 -0.52 -21.28
N ASP A 56 -0.03 -0.32 -22.05
CA ASP A 56 0.84 -1.41 -22.51
C ASP A 56 1.58 -2.10 -21.36
N ASP A 57 1.83 -1.39 -20.26
CA ASP A 57 2.53 -1.87 -19.07
C ASP A 57 1.59 -2.48 -18.03
N GLY A 58 0.28 -2.24 -18.13
CA GLY A 58 -0.71 -2.82 -17.23
C GLY A 58 -2.06 -2.11 -17.23
N ASN A 59 -2.93 -2.58 -16.34
CA ASN A 59 -4.28 -2.03 -16.16
C ASN A 59 -4.38 -1.30 -14.83
N TYR A 60 -4.66 0.00 -14.88
CA TYR A 60 -4.64 0.85 -13.70
C TYR A 60 -6.03 1.38 -13.36
N LEU A 61 -6.54 1.06 -12.16
CA LEU A 61 -7.80 1.59 -11.68
C LEU A 61 -7.66 3.07 -11.31
N VAL A 62 -8.45 3.92 -11.93
CA VAL A 62 -8.39 5.37 -11.76
C VAL A 62 -8.98 5.78 -10.41
N LYS A 63 -8.22 6.61 -9.68
CA LYS A 63 -8.62 7.24 -8.41
C LYS A 63 -8.42 8.76 -8.48
N GLY A 64 -9.21 9.50 -7.72
CA GLY A 64 -9.04 10.95 -7.51
C GLY A 64 -9.64 11.85 -8.59
N LYS A 65 -9.58 11.46 -9.87
CA LYS A 65 -10.14 12.25 -10.99
C LYS A 65 -11.30 11.52 -11.68
N ASP A 66 -12.31 12.28 -12.11
CA ASP A 66 -13.36 11.77 -12.98
C ASP A 66 -12.88 11.74 -14.43
N VAL A 67 -12.95 10.56 -15.05
CA VAL A 67 -12.52 10.28 -16.42
C VAL A 67 -13.67 9.75 -17.29
N SER A 68 -14.92 9.89 -16.80
CA SER A 68 -16.14 9.42 -17.47
C SER A 68 -16.28 9.88 -18.92
N LYS A 69 -15.84 11.11 -19.23
CA LYS A 69 -15.88 11.71 -20.58
C LYS A 69 -14.79 11.19 -21.53
N MET A 70 -13.81 10.48 -20.99
CA MET A 70 -12.66 9.97 -21.74
C MET A 70 -12.81 8.49 -22.08
N VAL A 71 -13.91 7.85 -21.68
CA VAL A 71 -14.16 6.43 -21.99
C VAL A 71 -14.11 6.20 -23.50
N GLY A 72 -13.33 5.22 -23.91
CA GLY A 72 -13.07 4.88 -25.32
C GLY A 72 -12.00 5.74 -25.99
N LYS A 73 -11.41 6.71 -25.28
CA LYS A 73 -10.33 7.56 -25.79
C LYS A 73 -8.97 7.12 -25.28
N MET A 74 -7.94 7.39 -26.08
CA MET A 74 -6.56 7.28 -25.66
C MET A 74 -6.17 8.52 -24.85
N VAL A 75 -5.55 8.30 -23.70
CA VAL A 75 -5.15 9.37 -22.78
C VAL A 75 -3.74 9.14 -22.27
N GLU A 76 -3.05 10.24 -21.97
CA GLU A 76 -1.83 10.25 -21.18
C GLU A 76 -2.19 10.69 -19.76
N ALA A 77 -2.00 9.82 -18.78
CA ALA A 77 -2.30 10.08 -17.38
C ALA A 77 -1.01 10.11 -16.56
N THR A 78 -0.74 11.23 -15.90
CA THR A 78 0.35 11.32 -14.91
C THR A 78 -0.23 11.29 -13.51
N GLY A 79 0.28 10.39 -12.68
CA GLY A 79 -0.26 10.18 -11.36
C GLY A 79 0.63 9.31 -10.50
N ILE A 80 0.16 9.05 -9.29
CA ILE A 80 0.86 8.16 -8.35
C ILE A 80 0.30 6.75 -8.54
N ILE A 81 1.13 5.84 -9.06
CA ILE A 81 0.80 4.43 -9.19
C ILE A 81 1.05 3.74 -7.84
N ARG A 82 0.07 2.95 -7.40
CA ARG A 82 0.18 2.08 -6.24
C ARG A 82 -0.22 0.67 -6.62
N GLU A 83 0.73 -0.23 -6.47
CA GLU A 83 0.51 -1.66 -6.61
C GLU A 83 -0.27 -2.17 -5.40
N ASN A 84 -1.35 -2.91 -5.64
CA ASN A 84 -2.12 -3.54 -4.57
C ASN A 84 -2.40 -5.00 -4.91
N PRO A 85 -2.58 -5.88 -3.91
CA PRO A 85 -2.96 -7.28 -4.16
C PRO A 85 -4.27 -7.44 -4.94
N SER A 86 -5.13 -6.41 -4.93
CA SER A 86 -6.42 -6.39 -5.62
C SER A 86 -6.37 -5.78 -7.04
N GLY A 87 -5.19 -5.33 -7.49
CA GLY A 87 -4.95 -4.64 -8.75
C GLY A 87 -4.34 -3.25 -8.55
N ASP A 88 -3.61 -2.80 -9.57
CA ASP A 88 -2.88 -1.53 -9.52
C ASP A 88 -3.84 -0.36 -9.66
N THR A 89 -3.48 0.74 -9.00
CA THR A 89 -4.30 1.96 -8.96
C THR A 89 -3.45 3.15 -9.36
N ILE A 90 -4.04 4.09 -10.09
CA ILE A 90 -3.41 5.37 -10.40
C ILE A 90 -4.22 6.50 -9.78
N GLU A 91 -3.58 7.28 -8.92
CA GLU A 91 -4.11 8.54 -8.41
C GLU A 91 -3.74 9.65 -9.39
N VAL A 92 -4.67 9.99 -10.28
CA VAL A 92 -4.42 10.86 -11.43
C VAL A 92 -4.28 12.31 -10.99
N LYS A 93 -3.13 12.92 -11.30
CA LYS A 93 -2.87 14.36 -11.09
C LYS A 93 -3.19 15.15 -12.36
N SER A 94 -2.61 14.76 -13.49
CA SER A 94 -2.88 15.31 -14.81
C SER A 94 -3.38 14.21 -15.75
N LEU A 95 -4.23 14.61 -16.68
CA LEU A 95 -4.75 13.73 -17.70
C LEU A 95 -4.98 14.55 -18.96
N GLU A 96 -4.38 14.08 -20.05
CA GLU A 96 -4.46 14.69 -21.37
C GLU A 96 -5.00 13.68 -22.36
N GLU A 97 -5.87 14.12 -23.26
CA GLU A 97 -6.38 13.28 -24.34
C GLU A 97 -5.38 13.30 -25.48
N ILE A 98 -4.95 12.12 -25.94
CA ILE A 98 -4.12 11.99 -27.13
C ILE A 98 -5.05 11.96 -28.33
N GLN A 99 -4.93 12.95 -29.20
CA GLN A 99 -5.62 12.98 -30.49
C GLN A 99 -4.67 12.42 -31.55
N GLU A 100 -5.08 11.35 -32.23
CA GLU A 100 -4.44 10.93 -33.48
C GLU A 100 -4.74 11.92 -34.62
#